data_AF-A0A7J8ITW2-F1
#
_entry.id   AF-A0A7J8ITW2-F1
#
_cell.length_a   1.000
_cell.length_b   1.000
_cell.length_c   1.000
_cell.angle_alpha   90.00
_cell.angle_beta   90.00
_cell.angle_gamma   90.00
#
_symmetry.space_group_name_H-M   'P 1'
#
loop_
_entity.id
_entity.type
_entity.pdbx_description
1 polymer ?
#
loop_
_entity_poly.entity_id
_entity_poly.type
_entity_poly.pdbx_seq_one_letter_code
_entity_poly.pdbx_strand_id
1 'polypeptide(L)'
;MATTSDKLASRSKLPDGPSGSSEEEEEFLEIPPFNKQYTESQLRAGAGYILEDFNEAQCNTAYQCLLIADQHCRTRKYFLCLASGIPCVSHVWVHDSCHANQLQNYRNYLLPAGYSLEEQRILDWQPRENPFQNLKVLLVSDQQQNFLELWSEILMTGGAASVKQHHSSAHNKDIALGVFDVVVTDPSCPASVLKCAEALQLPVVSQEWVIQCLIVGERIGFKQHPKYKHDYISH
;
A
#
# COMPACT_ATOMS: atom_id res chain seq x y z
N MET A 1 -11.09 4.13 11.64
CA MET A 1 -10.73 5.13 12.67
C MET A 1 -9.23 5.02 12.88
N ALA A 2 -8.49 6.11 12.68
CA ALA A 2 -7.03 6.11 12.84
C ALA A 2 -6.71 6.20 14.34
N THR A 3 -6.14 5.13 14.90
CA THR A 3 -5.61 5.12 16.26
C THR A 3 -4.27 5.86 16.28
N THR A 4 -4.11 6.72 17.26
CA THR A 4 -3.10 7.79 17.42
C THR A 4 -1.70 7.30 17.82
N SER A 5 -1.38 6.03 17.59
CA SER A 5 -0.21 5.40 18.21
C SER A 5 1.07 5.40 17.36
N ASP A 6 1.00 5.76 16.08
CA ASP A 6 2.18 5.76 15.19
C ASP A 6 2.92 7.11 15.11
N LYS A 7 2.44 8.16 15.80
CA LYS A 7 3.03 9.52 15.73
C LYS A 7 4.33 9.70 16.52
N LEU A 8 4.78 8.71 17.29
CA LEU A 8 5.87 8.91 18.29
C LEU A 8 7.20 8.20 17.97
N ALA A 9 7.31 7.47 16.85
CA ALA A 9 8.49 6.63 16.60
C ALA A 9 9.67 7.31 15.86
N SER A 10 9.62 8.60 15.52
CA SER A 10 10.66 9.24 14.69
C SER A 10 11.64 10.17 15.43
N ARG A 11 11.68 10.18 16.76
CA ARG A 11 12.58 11.10 17.51
C ARG A 11 13.50 10.38 18.49
N SER A 12 14.44 9.59 17.97
CA SER A 12 15.60 9.13 18.75
C SER A 12 16.60 10.29 18.91
N LYS A 13 16.81 10.70 20.17
CA LYS A 13 17.81 11.67 20.61
C LYS A 13 19.22 11.09 20.45
N LEU A 14 20.15 11.86 19.89
CA LEU A 14 21.59 11.64 20.01
C LEU A 14 22.16 12.54 21.14
N PRO A 15 23.26 12.14 21.82
CA PRO A 15 23.76 12.83 23.01
C PRO A 15 24.78 13.95 22.71
N ASP A 16 24.82 14.93 23.62
CA ASP A 16 25.68 16.12 23.62
C ASP A 16 27.20 15.80 23.58
N GLY A 17 27.92 16.52 22.73
CA GLY A 17 29.38 16.63 22.72
C GLY A 17 29.83 18.03 22.26
N PRO A 18 30.94 18.60 22.79
CA PRO A 18 31.10 20.05 22.87
C PRO A 18 31.75 20.71 21.64
N SER A 19 31.14 21.85 21.27
CA SER A 19 31.65 23.12 20.74
C SER A 19 32.95 23.14 19.91
N GLY A 20 32.80 23.48 18.62
CA GLY A 20 33.84 24.14 17.84
C GLY A 20 33.59 24.19 16.33
N SER A 21 33.30 25.41 15.83
CA SER A 21 33.60 25.90 14.46
C SER A 21 32.46 25.98 13.43
N SER A 22 32.26 27.23 12.96
CA SER A 22 31.56 27.72 11.76
C SER A 22 30.02 27.65 11.74
N GLU A 23 29.40 28.75 12.16
CA GLU A 23 27.99 29.07 11.96
C GLU A 23 27.73 29.35 10.46
N GLU A 24 27.50 28.30 9.68
CA GLU A 24 26.46 28.36 8.67
C GLU A 24 25.19 27.93 9.39
N GLU A 25 24.42 28.90 9.87
CA GLU A 25 23.03 28.65 10.27
C GLU A 25 22.31 28.17 9.01
N GLU A 26 22.31 26.85 8.76
CA GLU A 26 21.34 26.23 7.87
C GLU A 26 19.99 26.65 8.40
N GLU A 27 19.39 27.66 7.76
CA GLU A 27 18.03 28.07 7.99
C GLU A 27 17.20 26.80 7.82
N PHE A 28 16.82 26.18 8.94
CA PHE A 28 15.93 25.03 8.99
C PHE A 28 14.58 25.54 8.50
N LEU A 29 14.45 25.68 7.18
CA LEU A 29 13.22 26.08 6.53
C LEU A 29 12.20 25.01 6.93
N GLU A 30 11.31 25.38 7.84
CA GLU A 30 10.23 24.50 8.28
C GLU A 30 9.48 24.05 7.03
N ILE A 31 9.62 22.77 6.69
CA ILE A 31 8.89 22.19 5.57
C ILE A 31 7.41 22.41 5.86
N PRO A 32 6.69 23.16 5.01
CA PRO A 32 5.31 23.50 5.29
C PRO A 32 4.47 22.21 5.41
N PRO A 33 3.51 22.16 6.35
CA PRO A 33 2.63 21.02 6.52
C PRO A 33 1.94 20.66 5.20
N PHE A 34 1.72 19.36 4.98
CA PHE A 34 1.08 18.91 3.75
C PHE A 34 -0.35 19.44 3.66
N ASN A 35 -0.58 20.21 2.60
CA ASN A 35 -1.90 20.67 2.20
C ASN A 35 -2.19 20.14 0.80
N LYS A 36 -3.11 19.18 0.73
CA LYS A 36 -3.48 18.52 -0.53
C LYS A 36 -3.97 19.51 -1.59
N GLN A 37 -4.85 20.44 -1.22
CA GLN A 37 -5.43 21.41 -2.16
C GLN A 37 -4.36 22.37 -2.71
N TYR A 38 -3.46 22.81 -1.84
CA TYR A 38 -2.35 23.68 -2.23
C TYR A 38 -1.32 22.95 -3.12
N THR A 39 -1.00 21.69 -2.79
CA THR A 39 -0.12 20.86 -3.61
C THR A 39 -0.72 20.63 -4.99
N GLU A 40 -2.02 20.32 -5.06
CA GLU A 40 -2.72 20.17 -6.35
C GLU A 40 -2.75 21.48 -7.15
N SER A 41 -2.92 22.64 -6.51
CA SER A 41 -2.92 23.91 -7.23
C SER A 41 -1.53 24.25 -7.79
N GLN A 42 -0.45 23.95 -7.05
CA GLN A 42 0.93 24.08 -7.53
C GLN A 42 1.20 23.17 -8.73
N LEU A 43 0.78 21.89 -8.66
CA LEU A 43 0.90 20.95 -9.76
C LEU A 43 0.15 21.44 -11.02
N ARG A 44 -1.11 21.90 -10.86
CA ARG A 44 -1.89 22.45 -11.99
C ARG A 44 -1.24 23.71 -12.59
N ALA A 45 -0.70 24.59 -11.76
CA ALA A 45 0.02 25.79 -12.22
C ALA A 45 1.27 25.45 -13.03
N GLY A 46 1.95 24.33 -12.70
CA GLY A 46 3.05 23.75 -13.48
C GLY A 46 2.62 22.86 -14.65
N ALA A 47 1.36 22.94 -15.10
CA ALA A 47 0.77 22.09 -16.14
C ALA A 47 0.77 20.58 -15.83
N GLY A 48 0.90 20.20 -14.56
CA GLY A 48 0.72 18.84 -14.09
C GLY A 48 -0.74 18.38 -14.19
N TYR A 49 -0.93 17.12 -14.58
CA TYR A 49 -2.25 16.51 -14.70
C TYR A 49 -2.66 15.83 -13.38
N ILE A 50 -3.83 16.20 -12.84
CA ILE A 50 -4.32 15.62 -11.58
C ILE A 50 -5.22 14.43 -11.86
N LEU A 51 -4.79 13.26 -11.38
CA LEU A 51 -5.57 12.03 -11.40
C LEU A 51 -6.47 11.96 -10.15
N GLU A 52 -7.76 12.21 -10.36
CA GLU A 52 -8.76 12.15 -9.28
C GLU A 52 -8.96 10.73 -8.75
N ASP A 53 -8.81 9.71 -9.59
CA ASP A 53 -8.73 8.31 -9.18
C ASP A 53 -7.67 7.54 -9.96
N PHE A 54 -7.28 6.38 -9.44
CA PHE A 54 -6.30 5.52 -10.08
C PHE A 54 -6.79 5.07 -11.46
N ASN A 55 -5.92 5.19 -12.47
CA ASN A 55 -6.19 4.75 -13.83
C ASN A 55 -4.90 4.22 -14.45
N GLU A 56 -4.77 2.90 -14.49
CA GLU A 56 -3.58 2.22 -15.00
C GLU A 56 -3.29 2.57 -16.47
N ALA A 57 -4.32 2.69 -17.32
CA ALA A 57 -4.15 2.99 -18.73
C ALA A 57 -3.48 4.35 -18.96
N GLN A 58 -3.86 5.36 -18.17
CA GLN A 58 -3.26 6.70 -18.23
C GLN A 58 -1.82 6.69 -17.70
N CYS A 59 -1.55 5.89 -16.66
CA CYS A 59 -0.22 5.78 -16.06
C CYS A 59 0.79 4.97 -16.89
N ASN A 60 0.34 4.00 -17.68
CA ASN A 60 1.25 3.18 -18.49
C ASN A 60 1.53 3.79 -19.87
N THR A 61 0.62 4.62 -20.40
CA THR A 61 0.65 4.98 -21.84
C THR A 61 0.93 6.46 -22.11
N ALA A 62 0.60 7.36 -21.18
CA ALA A 62 0.53 8.79 -21.48
C ALA A 62 1.39 9.68 -20.57
N TYR A 63 1.62 9.28 -19.31
CA TYR A 63 2.29 10.14 -18.32
C TYR A 63 3.22 9.36 -17.41
N GLN A 64 4.25 10.04 -16.90
CA GLN A 64 4.98 9.57 -15.74
C GLN A 64 4.15 9.86 -14.48
N CYS A 65 3.41 8.86 -14.00
CA CYS A 65 2.61 8.98 -12.78
C CYS A 65 3.48 8.96 -11.52
N LEU A 66 3.14 9.81 -10.55
CA LEU A 66 3.68 9.81 -9.19
C LEU A 66 2.52 9.94 -8.20
N LEU A 67 2.58 9.22 -7.08
CA LEU A 67 1.68 9.45 -5.95
C LEU A 67 2.31 10.45 -5.00
N ILE A 68 1.61 11.52 -4.67
CA ILE A 68 2.08 12.55 -3.73
C ILE A 68 1.39 12.39 -2.37
N ALA A 69 2.18 12.30 -1.31
CA ALA A 69 1.71 12.25 0.08
C ALA A 69 2.76 12.86 1.03
N ASP A 70 2.39 13.08 2.29
CA ASP A 70 3.29 13.51 3.36
C ASP A 70 4.09 12.35 3.96
N GLN A 71 3.48 11.18 4.05
CA GLN A 71 4.06 9.96 4.61
C GLN A 71 3.50 8.70 3.95
N HIS A 72 4.07 7.54 4.29
CA HIS A 72 3.48 6.26 3.94
C HIS A 72 2.08 6.14 4.56
N CYS A 73 1.12 5.57 3.82
CA CYS A 73 -0.25 5.44 4.30
C CYS A 73 -0.90 4.14 3.84
N ARG A 74 -1.92 3.70 4.58
CA ARG A 74 -2.65 2.45 4.31
C ARG A 74 -3.98 2.77 3.63
N THR A 75 -3.90 3.36 2.45
CA THR A 75 -5.06 3.79 1.65
C THR A 75 -5.11 3.03 0.32
N ARG A 76 -6.30 2.98 -0.32
CA ARG A 76 -6.50 2.35 -1.64
C ARG A 76 -5.47 2.83 -2.66
N LYS A 77 -5.33 4.16 -2.83
CA LYS A 77 -4.40 4.75 -3.80
C LYS A 77 -2.94 4.36 -3.53
N TYR A 78 -2.53 4.36 -2.27
CA TYR A 78 -1.17 3.97 -1.90
C TYR A 78 -0.89 2.50 -2.27
N PHE A 79 -1.82 1.61 -1.96
CA PHE A 79 -1.71 0.19 -2.30
C PHE A 79 -1.73 -0.07 -3.81
N LEU A 80 -2.57 0.65 -4.56
CA LEU A 80 -2.57 0.57 -6.02
C LEU A 80 -1.24 1.04 -6.63
N CYS A 81 -0.65 2.11 -6.09
CA CYS A 81 0.67 2.57 -6.53
C CYS A 81 1.79 1.58 -6.20
N LEU A 82 1.78 0.99 -4.99
CA LEU A 82 2.72 -0.08 -4.64
C LEU A 82 2.56 -1.32 -5.54
N ALA A 83 1.32 -1.67 -5.90
CA ALA A 83 1.01 -2.82 -6.75
C ALA A 83 1.43 -2.60 -8.22
N SER A 84 1.24 -1.39 -8.74
CA SER A 84 1.57 -1.02 -10.14
C SER A 84 3.01 -0.51 -10.33
N GLY A 85 3.78 -0.37 -9.25
CA GLY A 85 5.13 0.19 -9.30
C GLY A 85 5.19 1.70 -9.53
N ILE A 86 4.08 2.42 -9.35
CA ILE A 86 4.06 3.90 -9.38
C ILE A 86 4.81 4.41 -8.14
N PRO A 87 5.82 5.29 -8.30
CA PRO A 87 6.56 5.83 -7.17
C PRO A 87 5.67 6.65 -6.23
N CYS A 88 5.75 6.34 -4.93
CA CYS A 88 5.19 7.15 -3.86
C CYS A 88 6.22 8.19 -3.45
N VAL A 89 5.90 9.47 -3.59
CA VAL A 89 6.83 10.60 -3.45
C VAL A 89 6.28 11.59 -2.41
N SER A 90 7.19 12.16 -1.62
CA SER A 90 6.86 13.19 -0.64
C SER A 90 6.37 14.47 -1.31
N HIS A 91 5.40 15.17 -0.71
CA HIS A 91 4.94 16.48 -1.17
C HIS A 91 6.04 17.54 -1.18
N VAL A 92 7.13 17.33 -0.42
CA VAL A 92 8.32 18.17 -0.42
C VAL A 92 8.97 18.24 -1.81
N TRP A 93 8.87 17.17 -2.61
CA TRP A 93 9.33 17.20 -4.01
C TRP A 93 8.60 18.28 -4.84
N VAL A 94 7.30 18.47 -4.61
CA VAL A 94 6.51 19.51 -5.29
C VAL A 94 6.96 20.88 -4.81
N HIS A 95 7.08 21.04 -3.49
CA HIS A 95 7.55 22.29 -2.86
C HIS A 95 8.90 22.73 -3.43
N ASP A 96 9.91 21.86 -3.38
CA ASP A 96 11.27 22.19 -3.79
C ASP A 96 11.36 22.41 -5.30
N SER A 97 10.58 21.65 -6.09
CA SER A 97 10.52 21.85 -7.54
C SER A 97 9.90 23.20 -7.90
N CYS A 98 8.86 23.63 -7.18
CA CYS A 98 8.28 24.96 -7.34
C CYS A 98 9.23 26.07 -6.86
N HIS A 99 9.90 25.87 -5.73
CA HIS A 99 10.81 26.86 -5.14
C HIS A 99 12.03 27.11 -6.03
N ALA A 100 12.65 26.03 -6.56
CA ALA A 100 13.78 26.12 -7.49
C ALA A 100 13.36 26.45 -8.92
N ASN A 101 12.04 26.47 -9.21
CA ASN A 101 11.48 26.57 -10.56
C ASN A 101 12.12 25.56 -11.55
N GLN A 102 12.44 24.37 -11.05
CA GLN A 102 13.09 23.28 -11.77
C GLN A 102 12.70 21.94 -11.16
N LEU A 103 12.36 20.95 -11.98
CA LEU A 103 12.01 19.62 -11.51
C LEU A 103 13.18 18.98 -10.76
N GLN A 104 12.94 18.67 -9.48
CA GLN A 104 13.89 17.92 -8.67
C GLN A 104 13.85 16.42 -9.03
N ASN A 105 14.91 15.70 -8.72
CA ASN A 105 14.93 14.25 -8.89
C ASN A 105 14.05 13.57 -7.83
N TYR A 106 12.86 13.13 -8.23
CA TYR A 106 11.88 12.50 -7.33
C TYR A 106 12.42 11.28 -6.56
N ARG A 107 13.48 10.62 -7.05
CA ARG A 107 14.11 9.47 -6.38
C ARG A 107 14.68 9.82 -5.01
N ASN A 108 15.03 11.09 -4.79
CA ASN A 108 15.53 11.59 -3.50
C ASN A 108 14.39 11.87 -2.49
N TYR A 109 13.13 11.73 -2.93
CA TYR A 109 11.93 12.06 -2.17
C TYR A 109 10.98 10.86 -2.06
N LEU A 110 11.47 9.64 -2.31
CA LEU A 110 10.65 8.44 -2.21
C LEU A 110 10.16 8.24 -0.78
N LEU A 111 8.87 7.98 -0.65
CA LEU A 111 8.26 7.60 0.61
C LEU A 111 8.51 6.12 0.89
N PRO A 112 8.62 5.72 2.16
CA PRO A 112 8.75 4.31 2.52
C PRO A 112 7.52 3.50 2.09
N ALA A 113 7.69 2.23 1.73
CA ALA A 113 6.57 1.37 1.36
C ALA A 113 5.56 1.18 2.50
N GLY A 114 6.05 1.13 3.75
CA GLY A 114 5.20 1.08 4.94
C GLY A 114 5.82 0.26 6.08
N TYR A 115 5.03 0.03 7.13
CA TYR A 115 5.45 -0.76 8.29
C TYR A 115 5.32 -2.27 8.02
N SER A 116 6.44 -2.99 8.11
CA SER A 116 6.48 -4.44 7.97
C SER A 116 6.25 -5.12 9.31
N LEU A 117 5.33 -6.09 9.33
CA LEU A 117 5.05 -6.90 10.52
C LEU A 117 6.16 -7.92 10.82
N GLU A 118 6.87 -8.41 9.80
CA GLU A 118 7.96 -9.36 10.01
C GLU A 118 9.21 -8.64 10.53
N GLU A 119 9.56 -7.51 9.88
CA GLU A 119 10.76 -6.75 10.19
C GLU A 119 10.58 -5.79 11.38
N GLN A 120 9.35 -5.61 11.85
CA GLN A 120 8.97 -4.72 12.95
C GLN A 120 9.46 -3.27 12.79
N ARG A 121 9.58 -2.80 11.55
CA ARG A 121 10.07 -1.46 11.18
C ARG A 121 9.45 -0.97 9.89
N ILE A 122 9.64 0.32 9.61
CA ILE A 122 9.31 0.92 8.32
C ILE A 122 10.33 0.43 7.27
N LEU A 123 9.83 -0.02 6.12
CA LEU A 123 10.64 -0.42 4.98
C LEU A 123 10.61 0.65 3.90
N ASP A 124 11.79 0.99 3.39
CA ASP A 124 11.92 1.83 2.20
C ASP A 124 11.41 1.10 0.97
N TRP A 125 10.86 1.85 0.02
CA TRP A 125 10.45 1.27 -1.26
C TRP A 125 11.67 0.86 -2.09
N GLN A 126 11.59 -0.31 -2.72
CA GLN A 126 12.63 -0.82 -3.63
C GLN A 126 12.00 -1.35 -4.93
N PRO A 127 12.72 -1.28 -6.06
CA PRO A 127 12.31 -1.94 -7.30
C PRO A 127 12.06 -3.43 -7.08
N ARG A 128 10.97 -3.94 -7.64
CA ARG A 128 10.40 -5.24 -7.29
C ARG A 128 9.59 -5.80 -8.45
N GLU A 129 9.45 -7.12 -8.48
CA GLU A 129 8.48 -7.78 -9.35
C GLU A 129 7.07 -7.72 -8.75
N ASN A 130 6.08 -8.06 -9.57
CA ASN A 130 4.69 -8.15 -9.16
C ASN A 130 4.52 -9.20 -8.05
N PRO A 131 4.13 -8.82 -6.81
CA PRO A 131 4.07 -9.76 -5.68
C PRO A 131 3.02 -10.85 -5.90
N PHE A 132 2.00 -10.59 -6.73
CA PHE A 132 0.92 -11.52 -7.01
C PHE A 132 1.05 -12.18 -8.38
N GLN A 133 2.24 -12.15 -8.99
CA GLN A 133 2.47 -12.71 -10.32
C GLN A 133 1.92 -14.14 -10.47
N ASN A 134 1.03 -14.34 -11.45
CA ASN A 134 0.38 -15.61 -11.78
C ASN A 134 -0.46 -16.24 -10.65
N LEU A 135 -0.83 -15.48 -9.61
CA LEU A 135 -1.63 -15.98 -8.48
C LEU A 135 -3.12 -15.99 -8.83
N LYS A 136 -3.82 -17.09 -8.53
CA LYS A 136 -5.27 -17.22 -8.66
C LYS A 136 -5.91 -17.10 -7.28
N VAL A 137 -6.67 -16.03 -7.07
CA VAL A 137 -7.21 -15.68 -5.76
C VAL A 137 -8.72 -15.83 -5.73
N LEU A 138 -9.24 -16.41 -4.65
CA LEU A 138 -10.65 -16.31 -4.29
C LEU A 138 -10.81 -15.25 -3.19
N LEU A 139 -11.59 -14.20 -3.47
CA LEU A 139 -12.03 -13.23 -2.48
C LEU A 139 -13.39 -13.63 -1.91
N VAL A 140 -13.48 -13.70 -0.59
CA VAL A 140 -14.73 -13.98 0.13
C VAL A 140 -14.96 -12.90 1.17
N SER A 141 -16.11 -12.22 1.12
CA SER A 141 -16.51 -11.20 2.09
C SER A 141 -17.99 -10.85 1.90
N ASP A 142 -18.63 -10.30 2.93
CA ASP A 142 -19.94 -9.67 2.85
C ASP A 142 -19.86 -8.18 2.44
N GLN A 143 -18.65 -7.64 2.24
CA GLN A 143 -18.41 -6.25 1.85
C GLN A 143 -18.04 -6.13 0.37
N GLN A 144 -19.02 -5.75 -0.47
CA GLN A 144 -18.82 -5.60 -1.91
C GLN A 144 -17.76 -4.54 -2.27
N GLN A 145 -17.91 -3.30 -1.80
CA GLN A 145 -16.99 -2.21 -2.19
C GLN A 145 -15.69 -2.22 -1.37
N ASN A 146 -15.80 -2.36 -0.05
CA ASN A 146 -14.67 -2.19 0.86
C ASN A 146 -13.71 -3.39 0.91
N PHE A 147 -14.11 -4.54 0.36
CA PHE A 147 -13.29 -5.74 0.34
C PHE A 147 -13.23 -6.37 -1.05
N LEU A 148 -14.36 -6.82 -1.61
CA LEU A 148 -14.36 -7.57 -2.87
C LEU A 148 -13.82 -6.75 -4.04
N GLU A 149 -14.35 -5.55 -4.27
CA GLU A 149 -13.90 -4.66 -5.36
C GLU A 149 -12.49 -4.10 -5.08
N LEU A 150 -12.26 -3.58 -3.87
CA LEU A 150 -10.97 -3.03 -3.46
C LEU A 150 -9.81 -4.01 -3.67
N TRP A 151 -9.91 -5.21 -3.09
CA TRP A 151 -8.83 -6.18 -3.16
C TRP A 151 -8.75 -6.84 -4.53
N SER A 152 -9.86 -6.96 -5.25
CA SER A 152 -9.82 -7.45 -6.64
C SER A 152 -9.02 -6.51 -7.53
N GLU A 153 -9.23 -5.20 -7.42
CA GLU A 153 -8.48 -4.20 -8.18
C GLU A 153 -6.98 -4.25 -7.83
N ILE A 154 -6.65 -4.24 -6.53
CA ILE A 154 -5.26 -4.25 -6.05
C ILE A 154 -4.52 -5.54 -6.46
N LEU A 155 -5.15 -6.71 -6.32
CA LEU A 155 -4.53 -7.99 -6.66
C LEU A 155 -4.29 -8.11 -8.17
N MET A 156 -5.26 -7.71 -9.00
CA MET A 156 -5.11 -7.72 -10.46
C MET A 156 -4.00 -6.75 -10.90
N THR A 157 -3.98 -5.53 -10.34
CA THR A 157 -2.92 -4.54 -10.60
C THR A 157 -1.54 -5.07 -10.20
N GLY A 158 -1.45 -5.82 -9.10
CA GLY A 158 -0.20 -6.44 -8.62
C GLY A 158 0.15 -7.77 -9.29
N GLY A 159 -0.46 -8.10 -10.44
CA GLY A 159 -0.07 -9.21 -11.32
C GLY A 159 -0.79 -10.54 -11.09
N ALA A 160 -1.90 -10.58 -10.34
CA ALA A 160 -2.70 -11.79 -10.19
C ALA A 160 -3.17 -12.32 -11.56
N ALA A 161 -3.13 -13.64 -11.75
CA ALA A 161 -3.65 -14.28 -12.96
C ALA A 161 -5.18 -14.19 -13.02
N SER A 162 -5.84 -14.34 -11.87
CA SER A 162 -7.28 -14.18 -11.76
C SER A 162 -7.69 -13.88 -10.33
N VAL A 163 -8.78 -13.13 -10.18
CA VAL A 163 -9.44 -12.90 -8.90
C VAL A 163 -10.92 -13.20 -9.06
N LYS A 164 -11.43 -14.18 -8.30
CA LYS A 164 -12.85 -14.50 -8.24
C LYS A 164 -13.44 -13.84 -6.99
N GLN A 165 -14.41 -12.96 -7.16
CA GLN A 165 -15.18 -12.40 -6.05
C GLN A 165 -16.35 -13.34 -5.70
N HIS A 166 -16.55 -13.61 -4.42
CA HIS A 166 -17.66 -14.38 -3.90
C HIS A 166 -18.23 -13.73 -2.64
N HIS A 167 -19.50 -13.34 -2.69
CA HIS A 167 -20.17 -12.75 -1.54
C HIS A 167 -20.45 -13.81 -0.47
N SER A 168 -20.15 -13.55 0.81
CA SER A 168 -20.27 -14.54 1.89
C SER A 168 -21.67 -15.16 2.02
N SER A 169 -22.73 -14.39 1.75
CA SER A 169 -24.11 -14.91 1.78
C SER A 169 -24.56 -15.63 0.51
N ALA A 170 -23.75 -15.67 -0.55
CA ALA A 170 -24.14 -16.31 -1.79
C ALA A 170 -24.12 -17.85 -1.61
N HIS A 171 -25.29 -18.48 -1.73
CA HIS A 171 -25.47 -19.93 -1.60
C HIS A 171 -24.91 -20.75 -2.78
N ASN A 172 -23.95 -20.22 -3.53
CA ASN A 172 -23.47 -20.86 -4.75
C ASN A 172 -22.59 -22.06 -4.40
N LYS A 173 -23.09 -23.28 -4.65
CA LYS A 173 -22.46 -24.54 -4.24
C LYS A 173 -21.30 -24.97 -5.14
N ASP A 174 -21.08 -24.26 -6.25
CA ASP A 174 -20.19 -24.68 -7.34
C ASP A 174 -18.89 -23.85 -7.42
N ILE A 175 -18.34 -23.40 -6.29
CA ILE A 175 -16.99 -22.84 -6.29
C ILE A 175 -16.01 -24.01 -6.34
N ALA A 176 -15.39 -24.20 -7.51
CA ALA A 176 -14.31 -25.18 -7.68
C ALA A 176 -13.04 -24.71 -6.96
N LEU A 177 -12.99 -24.85 -5.63
CA LEU A 177 -11.91 -24.32 -4.79
C LEU A 177 -10.50 -24.79 -5.19
N GLY A 178 -10.38 -25.98 -5.78
CA GLY A 178 -9.10 -26.54 -6.22
C GLY A 178 -8.43 -25.81 -7.40
N VAL A 179 -9.07 -24.79 -7.98
CA VAL A 179 -8.45 -23.96 -9.03
C VAL A 179 -7.70 -22.74 -8.49
N PHE A 180 -7.88 -22.41 -7.21
CA PHE A 180 -7.27 -21.23 -6.58
C PHE A 180 -6.01 -21.59 -5.82
N ASP A 181 -5.12 -20.63 -5.68
CA ASP A 181 -3.87 -20.76 -4.94
C ASP A 181 -4.01 -20.25 -3.49
N VAL A 182 -4.96 -19.33 -3.25
CA VAL A 182 -5.24 -18.75 -1.92
C VAL A 182 -6.67 -18.20 -1.84
N VAL A 183 -7.26 -18.30 -0.65
CA VAL A 183 -8.47 -17.55 -0.26
C VAL A 183 -8.07 -16.34 0.56
N VAL A 184 -8.45 -15.15 0.11
CA VAL A 184 -8.33 -13.91 0.88
C VAL A 184 -9.72 -13.54 1.39
N THR A 185 -9.89 -13.50 2.71
CA THR A 185 -11.20 -13.34 3.34
C THR A 185 -11.11 -12.62 4.68
N ASP A 186 -12.26 -12.25 5.22
CA ASP A 186 -12.41 -11.66 6.56
C ASP A 186 -13.27 -12.59 7.46
N PRO A 187 -13.62 -12.18 8.71
CA PRO A 187 -14.42 -13.00 9.61
C PRO A 187 -15.83 -13.34 9.12
N SER A 188 -16.33 -12.73 8.04
CA SER A 188 -17.62 -13.08 7.44
C SER A 188 -17.57 -14.39 6.63
N CYS A 189 -16.39 -15.00 6.48
CA CYS A 189 -16.19 -16.21 5.67
C CYS A 189 -17.13 -17.35 6.09
N PRO A 190 -17.90 -17.96 5.16
CA PRO A 190 -18.74 -19.10 5.48
C PRO A 190 -17.93 -20.30 5.95
N ALA A 191 -18.35 -20.93 7.05
CA ALA A 191 -17.68 -22.11 7.60
C ALA A 191 -17.57 -23.29 6.61
N SER A 192 -18.48 -23.39 5.63
CA SER A 192 -18.39 -24.36 4.55
C SER A 192 -17.17 -24.13 3.66
N VAL A 193 -16.87 -22.86 3.31
CA VAL A 193 -15.69 -22.50 2.52
C VAL A 193 -14.42 -22.84 3.30
N LEU A 194 -14.37 -22.52 4.59
CA LEU A 194 -13.22 -22.82 5.45
C LEU A 194 -12.94 -24.32 5.55
N LYS A 195 -13.97 -25.14 5.79
CA LYS A 195 -13.84 -26.61 5.85
C LYS A 195 -13.37 -27.20 4.53
N CYS A 196 -13.88 -26.71 3.41
CA CYS A 196 -13.46 -27.19 2.10
C CYS A 196 -12.03 -26.75 1.77
N ALA A 197 -11.64 -25.51 2.13
CA ALA A 197 -10.28 -25.03 1.95
C ALA A 197 -9.29 -25.86 2.78
N GLU A 198 -9.62 -26.19 4.03
CA GLU A 198 -8.82 -27.07 4.88
C GLU A 198 -8.65 -28.47 4.25
N ALA A 199 -9.73 -29.09 3.78
CA ALA A 199 -9.69 -30.40 3.12
C ALA A 199 -8.81 -30.40 1.84
N LEU A 200 -8.74 -29.27 1.14
CA LEU A 200 -7.92 -29.09 -0.06
C LEU A 200 -6.51 -28.54 0.23
N GLN A 201 -6.18 -28.31 1.51
CA GLN A 201 -4.94 -27.62 1.91
C GLN A 201 -4.76 -26.24 1.27
N LEU A 202 -5.86 -25.58 0.90
CA LEU A 202 -5.89 -24.25 0.32
C LEU A 202 -5.65 -23.20 1.43
N PRO A 203 -4.62 -22.36 1.34
CA PRO A 203 -4.36 -21.33 2.33
C PRO A 203 -5.52 -20.32 2.42
N VAL A 204 -5.93 -19.99 3.64
CA VAL A 204 -6.94 -18.96 3.94
C VAL A 204 -6.28 -17.86 4.75
N VAL A 205 -6.29 -16.64 4.22
CA VAL A 205 -5.62 -15.48 4.82
C VAL A 205 -6.51 -14.24 4.86
N SER A 206 -6.12 -13.27 5.69
CA SER A 206 -6.74 -11.95 5.77
C SER A 206 -6.18 -10.98 4.71
N GLN A 207 -6.83 -9.83 4.57
CA GLN A 207 -6.29 -8.73 3.77
C GLN A 207 -4.92 -8.22 4.26
N GLU A 208 -4.54 -8.46 5.52
CA GLU A 208 -3.23 -8.04 6.02
C GLU A 208 -2.09 -8.76 5.31
N TRP A 209 -2.30 -10.01 4.88
CA TRP A 209 -1.33 -10.74 4.07
C TRP A 209 -1.07 -10.03 2.73
N VAL A 210 -2.13 -9.55 2.07
CA VAL A 210 -2.02 -8.77 0.81
C VAL A 210 -1.25 -7.47 1.05
N ILE A 211 -1.60 -6.74 2.12
CA ILE A 211 -0.94 -5.48 2.47
C ILE A 211 0.54 -5.69 2.75
N GLN A 212 0.90 -6.74 3.49
CA GLN A 212 2.29 -7.03 3.80
C GLN A 212 3.08 -7.50 2.58
N CYS A 213 2.48 -8.26 1.65
CA CYS A 213 3.10 -8.53 0.35
C CYS A 213 3.41 -7.23 -0.40
N LEU A 214 2.50 -6.25 -0.39
CA LEU A 214 2.70 -4.94 -1.02
C LEU A 214 3.79 -4.12 -0.35
N ILE A 215 3.87 -4.12 0.98
CA ILE A 215 4.87 -3.36 1.75
C ILE A 215 6.26 -3.98 1.59
N VAL A 216 6.37 -5.31 1.72
CA VAL A 216 7.68 -6.00 1.73
C VAL A 216 8.31 -6.02 0.35
N GLY A 217 7.51 -6.13 -0.71
CA GLY A 217 8.06 -6.19 -2.06
C GLY A 217 7.73 -7.48 -2.80
N GLU A 218 7.41 -8.55 -2.06
CA GLU A 218 7.34 -9.92 -2.58
C GLU A 218 6.18 -10.72 -1.97
N ARG A 219 6.01 -11.97 -2.45
CA ARG A 219 5.02 -12.89 -1.88
C ARG A 219 5.55 -13.53 -0.60
N ILE A 220 5.08 -13.04 0.54
CA ILE A 220 5.44 -13.58 1.86
C ILE A 220 4.61 -14.81 2.24
N GLY A 221 5.06 -15.53 3.27
CA GLY A 221 4.43 -16.79 3.70
C GLY A 221 3.05 -16.59 4.32
N PHE A 222 2.08 -17.42 3.92
CA PHE A 222 0.67 -17.33 4.33
C PHE A 222 0.42 -17.40 5.85
N LYS A 223 1.35 -17.99 6.62
CA LYS A 223 1.19 -18.25 8.07
C LYS A 223 2.31 -17.61 8.92
N GLN A 224 3.10 -16.71 8.36
CA GLN A 224 4.25 -16.12 9.06
C GLN A 224 3.85 -15.22 10.23
N HIS A 225 2.70 -14.53 10.14
CA HIS A 225 2.24 -13.62 11.18
C HIS A 225 0.79 -13.90 11.62
N PRO A 226 0.44 -13.80 12.93
CA PRO A 226 -0.92 -14.05 13.42
C PRO A 226 -2.01 -13.21 12.74
N LYS A 227 -1.71 -11.97 12.37
CA LYS A 227 -2.63 -11.07 11.65
C LYS A 227 -3.03 -11.57 10.25
N TYR A 228 -2.32 -12.54 9.68
CA TYR A 228 -2.69 -13.14 8.40
C TYR A 228 -3.83 -14.12 8.53
N LYS A 229 -4.20 -14.55 9.74
CA LYS A 229 -5.41 -15.34 9.93
C LYS A 229 -6.65 -14.51 9.60
N HIS A 230 -7.55 -15.07 8.81
CA HIS A 230 -8.77 -14.41 8.37
C HIS A 230 -9.72 -13.99 9.52
N ASP A 231 -9.63 -14.69 10.65
CA ASP A 231 -10.41 -14.49 11.87
C ASP A 231 -9.66 -13.67 12.93
N TYR A 232 -8.53 -13.05 12.58
CA TYR A 232 -7.80 -12.20 13.52
C TYR A 232 -8.65 -10.99 13.93
N ILE A 233 -8.87 -10.86 15.24
CA ILE A 233 -9.53 -9.70 15.86
C ILE A 233 -8.52 -9.06 16.82
N SER A 234 -8.33 -7.75 16.70
CA SER A 234 -7.51 -6.99 17.65
C SER A 234 -8.16 -7.03 19.03
N HIS A 235 -7.45 -7.58 20.01
CA HIS A 235 -7.82 -7.53 21.43
C HIS A 235 -7.57 -6.15 22.02
#